data_AF-A0A554KJB1-F1
#
_entry.id   AF-A0A554KJB1-F1
#
_cell.length_a   1.000
_cell.length_b   1.000
_cell.length_c   1.000
_cell.angle_alpha   90.00
_cell.angle_beta   90.00
_cell.angle_gamma   90.00
#
_symmetry.space_group_name_H-M   'P 1'
#
loop_
_entity.id
_entity.type
_entity.pdbx_description
1 polymer ?
#
loop_
_entity_poly.entity_id
_entity_poly.type
_entity_poly.pdbx_seq_one_letter_code
_entity_poly.pdbx_strand_id
1 'polypeptide(L)'
;MSRTLPTSSAKRAGFTRQRLRGLRRGFTLIELLLVIGIIAILAAVVIVAINPTKQLADARNAQRRSDVNTILNAIYQYAIDNNGNLPTGIPTGSANIREICKTDPGKKCISAASVAGLAWGRTNLDILTGSYLTALPNDPRYPGTSASVHAQSGSYYFIYQSTGGRVTVTSSGAELGASISVTR
;
A
#
# COMPACT_ATOMS: atom_id res chain seq x y z
N MET A 1 -89.21 -60.14 3.34
CA MET A 1 -88.50 -60.71 2.18
C MET A 1 -87.29 -59.82 1.90
N SER A 2 -86.07 -60.35 2.10
CA SER A 2 -85.14 -60.66 0.98
C SER A 2 -84.37 -59.41 0.53
N ARG A 3 -83.05 -59.32 0.48
CA ARG A 3 -81.93 -60.30 0.51
C ARG A 3 -80.67 -59.45 0.74
N THR A 4 -79.73 -59.91 1.56
CA THR A 4 -78.38 -59.34 1.69
C THR A 4 -77.47 -59.88 0.57
N LEU A 5 -76.63 -59.01 0.00
CA LEU A 5 -75.57 -59.37 -0.95
C LEU A 5 -74.19 -59.36 -0.25
N PRO A 6 -73.25 -60.22 -0.66
CA PRO A 6 -71.98 -60.41 0.04
C PRO A 6 -70.95 -59.32 -0.30
N THR A 7 -70.11 -59.03 0.68
CA THR A 7 -68.96 -58.12 0.60
C THR A 7 -67.80 -58.75 -0.17
N SER A 8 -67.44 -58.17 -1.32
CA SER A 8 -66.21 -58.50 -2.04
C SER A 8 -65.03 -57.72 -1.45
N SER A 9 -64.11 -58.46 -0.82
CA SER A 9 -62.88 -57.97 -0.22
C SER A 9 -61.81 -57.81 -1.31
N ALA A 10 -61.53 -56.57 -1.72
CA ALA A 10 -60.41 -56.26 -2.61
C ALA A 10 -59.11 -56.10 -1.79
N LYS A 11 -58.19 -57.03 -1.99
CA LYS A 11 -56.93 -57.15 -1.26
C LYS A 11 -55.83 -56.35 -1.98
N ARG A 12 -55.35 -55.30 -1.29
CA ARG A 12 -53.98 -54.72 -1.22
C ARG A 12 -53.15 -54.58 -2.51
N ALA A 13 -52.62 -53.36 -2.68
CA ALA A 13 -51.19 -53.19 -2.97
C ALA A 13 -50.71 -51.83 -2.45
N GLY A 14 -50.18 -51.82 -1.22
CA GLY A 14 -49.45 -50.66 -0.70
C GLY A 14 -48.11 -50.55 -1.40
N PHE A 15 -47.94 -49.52 -2.23
CA PHE A 15 -46.68 -49.20 -2.89
C PHE A 15 -45.69 -48.68 -1.85
N THR A 16 -44.87 -49.57 -1.29
CA THR A 16 -43.80 -49.23 -0.36
C THR A 16 -42.72 -48.44 -1.10
N ARG A 17 -42.70 -47.11 -0.91
CA ARG A 17 -41.58 -46.24 -1.29
C ARG A 17 -40.30 -46.74 -0.59
N GLN A 18 -39.47 -47.49 -1.30
CA GLN A 18 -38.11 -47.77 -0.87
C GLN A 18 -37.31 -46.46 -0.89
N ARG A 19 -37.13 -45.84 0.28
CA ARG A 19 -36.14 -44.77 0.47
C ARG A 19 -34.76 -45.41 0.31
N LEU A 20 -34.09 -45.12 -0.81
CA LEU A 20 -32.65 -45.32 -0.97
C LEU A 20 -31.94 -44.47 0.09
N ARG A 21 -31.59 -45.11 1.22
CA ARG A 21 -30.69 -44.52 2.22
C ARG A 21 -29.30 -44.49 1.57
N GLY A 22 -28.96 -43.36 0.95
CA GLY A 22 -27.58 -43.10 0.56
C GLY A 22 -26.69 -43.20 1.79
N LEU A 23 -25.69 -44.09 1.75
CA LEU A 23 -24.70 -44.19 2.81
C LEU A 23 -23.97 -42.86 2.92
N ARG A 24 -24.34 -42.05 3.91
CA ARG A 24 -23.57 -40.86 4.29
C ARG A 24 -22.27 -41.35 4.92
N ARG A 25 -21.21 -41.42 4.12
CA ARG A 25 -19.84 -41.62 4.61
C ARG A 25 -19.44 -40.36 5.37
N GLY A 26 -19.18 -40.49 6.66
CA GLY A 26 -18.56 -39.44 7.47
C GLY A 26 -17.04 -39.43 7.24
N PHE A 27 -16.42 -38.26 7.38
CA PHE A 27 -14.97 -38.15 7.39
C PHE A 27 -14.40 -38.86 8.61
N THR A 28 -13.32 -39.61 8.43
CA THR A 28 -12.56 -40.19 9.53
C THR A 28 -11.68 -39.13 10.17
N LEU A 29 -11.41 -39.27 11.48
CA LEU A 29 -10.48 -38.38 12.19
C LEU A 29 -9.08 -38.39 11.57
N ILE A 30 -8.65 -39.53 11.03
CA ILE A 30 -7.34 -39.68 10.39
C ILE A 30 -7.26 -38.95 9.05
N GLU A 31 -8.33 -38.94 8.25
CA GLU A 31 -8.40 -38.16 7.01
C GLU A 31 -8.26 -36.67 7.30
N LEU A 32 -8.93 -36.18 8.35
CA LEU A 32 -8.87 -34.77 8.69
C LEU A 32 -7.51 -34.37 9.29
N LEU A 33 -6.90 -35.25 10.09
CA LEU A 33 -5.56 -35.05 10.65
C LEU A 33 -4.48 -35.00 9.56
N LEU A 34 -4.56 -35.91 8.57
CA LEU A 34 -3.63 -35.94 7.45
C LEU A 34 -3.75 -34.68 6.59
N VAL A 35 -4.98 -34.19 6.35
CA VAL A 35 -5.22 -32.97 5.54
C VAL A 35 -4.61 -31.73 6.21
N ILE A 36 -4.85 -31.51 7.50
CA ILE A 36 -4.26 -30.35 8.19
C ILE A 36 -2.72 -30.47 8.25
N GLY A 37 -2.19 -31.69 8.35
CA GLY A 37 -0.75 -31.96 8.29
C GLY A 37 -0.14 -31.55 6.95
N ILE A 38 -0.76 -31.95 5.84
CA ILE A 38 -0.31 -31.57 4.49
C ILE A 38 -0.44 -30.06 4.27
N ILE A 39 -1.55 -29.44 4.70
CA ILE A 39 -1.75 -27.99 4.58
C ILE A 39 -0.66 -27.22 5.34
N ALA A 40 -0.29 -27.67 6.54
CA ALA A 40 0.77 -27.02 7.33
C ALA A 40 2.13 -27.07 6.62
N ILE A 41 2.49 -28.22 6.03
CA ILE A 41 3.74 -28.38 5.28
C ILE A 41 3.75 -27.48 4.04
N LEU A 42 2.67 -27.51 3.25
CA LEU A 42 2.56 -26.68 2.05
C LEU A 42 2.61 -25.18 2.38
N ALA A 43 1.92 -24.75 3.43
CA ALA A 43 1.93 -23.35 3.87
C ALA A 43 3.35 -22.89 4.26
N ALA A 44 4.10 -23.72 4.99
CA ALA A 44 5.47 -23.38 5.38
C ALA A 44 6.40 -23.19 4.16
N VAL A 45 6.32 -24.10 3.18
CA VAL A 45 7.11 -24.00 1.93
C VAL A 45 6.75 -22.73 1.16
N VAL A 46 5.47 -22.41 1.04
CA VAL A 46 4.99 -21.21 0.32
C VAL A 46 5.50 -19.93 0.97
N ILE A 47 5.45 -19.81 2.30
CA ILE A 47 5.91 -18.59 3.01
C ILE A 47 7.40 -18.34 2.76
N VAL A 48 8.23 -19.39 2.80
CA VAL A 48 9.66 -19.27 2.51
C VAL A 48 9.90 -18.89 1.05
N ALA A 49 9.14 -19.49 0.13
CA ALA A 49 9.29 -19.24 -1.31
C ALA A 49 8.93 -17.80 -1.72
N ILE A 50 7.88 -17.21 -1.13
CA ILE A 50 7.38 -15.89 -1.54
C ILE A 50 8.17 -14.71 -0.97
N ASN A 51 8.99 -14.92 0.05
CA ASN A 51 9.78 -13.89 0.73
C ASN A 51 8.96 -12.59 1.00
N PRO A 52 8.01 -12.63 1.94
CA PRO A 52 7.05 -11.54 2.14
C PRO A 52 7.71 -10.20 2.50
N THR A 53 8.88 -10.23 3.15
CA THR A 53 9.62 -9.02 3.50
C THR A 53 10.12 -8.28 2.26
N LYS A 54 10.63 -9.02 1.26
CA LYS A 54 11.03 -8.47 -0.04
C LYS A 54 9.83 -7.87 -0.77
N GLN A 55 8.71 -8.59 -0.84
CA GLN A 55 7.51 -8.10 -1.54
C GLN A 55 6.96 -6.80 -0.93
N LEU A 56 6.95 -6.69 0.40
CA LEU A 56 6.55 -5.46 1.08
C LEU A 56 7.51 -4.29 0.78
N ALA A 57 8.82 -4.56 0.73
CA ALA A 57 9.81 -3.55 0.35
C ALA A 57 9.65 -3.10 -1.10
N ASP A 58 9.39 -4.03 -2.03
CA ASP A 58 9.14 -3.74 -3.44
C ASP A 58 7.85 -2.91 -3.62
N ALA A 59 6.78 -3.22 -2.88
CA ALA A 59 5.55 -2.44 -2.86
C ALA A 59 5.77 -0.99 -2.36
N ARG A 60 6.54 -0.82 -1.27
CA ARG A 60 6.92 0.51 -0.77
C ARG A 60 7.78 1.28 -1.77
N ASN A 61 8.72 0.60 -2.44
CA ASN A 61 9.51 1.20 -3.51
C ASN A 61 8.66 1.62 -4.72
N ALA A 62 7.64 0.84 -5.08
CA ALA A 62 6.69 1.21 -6.13
C ALA A 62 5.92 2.50 -5.76
N GLN A 63 5.45 2.60 -4.50
CA GLN A 63 4.82 3.83 -4.00
C GLN A 63 5.79 5.02 -4.07
N ARG A 64 7.04 4.87 -3.59
CA ARG A 64 8.06 5.93 -3.66
C ARG A 64 8.30 6.42 -5.09
N ARG A 65 8.32 5.51 -6.08
CA ARG A 65 8.44 5.87 -7.50
C ARG A 65 7.25 6.70 -7.96
N SER A 66 6.04 6.36 -7.55
CA SER A 66 4.84 7.15 -7.85
C SER A 66 4.92 8.54 -7.19
N ASP A 67 5.35 8.59 -5.93
CA ASP A 67 5.42 9.81 -5.13
C ASP A 67 6.42 10.82 -5.70
N VAL A 68 7.65 10.38 -6.02
CA VAL A 68 8.65 11.29 -6.62
C VAL A 68 8.19 11.85 -7.97
N ASN A 69 7.47 11.06 -8.78
CA ASN A 69 6.89 11.52 -10.04
C ASN A 69 5.73 12.50 -9.80
N THR A 70 4.91 12.24 -8.79
CA THR A 70 3.77 13.09 -8.42
C THR A 70 4.24 14.46 -7.95
N ILE A 71 5.25 14.51 -7.09
CA ILE A 71 5.89 15.77 -6.64
C ILE A 71 6.48 16.52 -7.83
N LEU A 72 7.23 15.84 -8.69
CA LEU A 72 7.85 16.46 -9.85
C LEU A 72 6.80 17.03 -10.82
N ASN A 73 5.74 16.27 -11.12
CA ASN A 73 4.63 16.73 -11.95
C ASN A 73 4.00 18.01 -11.41
N ALA A 74 3.72 18.07 -10.11
CA ALA A 74 3.14 19.25 -9.48
C ALA A 74 4.04 20.48 -9.57
N ILE A 75 5.36 20.31 -9.43
CA ILE A 75 6.33 21.41 -9.58
C ILE A 75 6.31 21.95 -11.00
N TYR A 76 6.26 21.09 -12.02
CA TYR A 76 6.22 21.53 -13.41
C TYR A 76 4.87 22.14 -13.79
N GLN A 77 3.77 21.64 -13.23
CA GLN A 77 2.45 22.29 -13.39
C GLN A 77 2.46 23.69 -12.77
N TYR A 78 2.99 23.85 -11.56
CA TYR A 78 3.20 25.16 -10.97
C TYR A 78 4.03 26.07 -11.88
N ALA A 79 5.13 25.56 -12.43
CA ALA A 79 5.99 26.35 -13.31
C ALA A 79 5.25 26.80 -14.58
N ILE A 80 4.42 25.95 -15.18
CA ILE A 80 3.60 26.30 -16.35
C ILE A 80 2.67 27.48 -16.02
N ASP A 81 2.02 27.43 -14.85
CA ASP A 81 1.07 28.47 -14.43
C ASP A 81 1.76 29.76 -13.94
N ASN A 82 3.05 29.69 -13.60
CA ASN A 82 3.84 30.81 -13.05
C ASN A 82 4.95 31.28 -14.01
N ASN A 83 4.68 31.32 -15.31
CA ASN A 83 5.59 31.84 -16.35
C ASN A 83 6.96 31.15 -16.40
N GLY A 84 7.02 29.85 -16.10
CA GLY A 84 8.24 29.05 -16.04
C GLY A 84 8.99 29.14 -14.71
N ASN A 85 8.49 29.92 -13.73
CA ASN A 85 9.14 30.06 -12.43
C ASN A 85 8.87 28.84 -11.55
N LEU A 86 9.93 28.26 -11.01
CA LEU A 86 9.83 27.17 -10.05
C LEU A 86 9.40 27.69 -8.66
N PRO A 87 8.78 26.82 -7.83
CA PRO A 87 8.49 27.16 -6.44
C PRO A 87 9.75 27.65 -5.70
N THR A 88 9.60 28.73 -4.95
CA THR A 88 10.68 29.24 -4.10
C THR A 88 11.08 28.20 -3.06
N GLY A 89 12.37 28.08 -2.76
CA GLY A 89 12.87 27.15 -1.75
C GLY A 89 13.44 25.85 -2.32
N ILE A 90 13.37 25.61 -3.63
CA ILE A 90 14.12 24.55 -4.29
C ILE A 90 15.60 25.00 -4.37
N PRO A 91 16.53 24.29 -3.72
CA PRO A 91 17.94 24.68 -3.69
C PRO A 91 18.64 24.32 -4.99
N THR A 92 19.59 25.16 -5.41
CA THR A 92 20.42 24.90 -6.59
C THR A 92 21.66 24.08 -6.23
N GLY A 93 21.93 23.04 -7.02
CA GLY A 93 23.05 22.11 -6.87
C GLY A 93 22.73 20.90 -5.97
N SER A 94 23.23 19.72 -6.35
CA SER A 94 23.05 18.48 -5.59
C SER A 94 23.69 18.53 -4.20
N ALA A 95 24.72 19.36 -4.02
CA ALA A 95 25.34 19.64 -2.73
C ALA A 95 24.47 20.48 -1.78
N ASN A 96 23.32 20.99 -2.22
CA ASN A 96 22.40 21.73 -1.38
C ASN A 96 21.04 21.05 -1.29
N ILE A 97 20.97 19.75 -1.57
CA ILE A 97 19.72 18.99 -1.54
C ILE A 97 18.95 19.27 -0.24
N ARG A 98 17.62 19.37 -0.31
CA ARG A 98 16.77 19.63 0.88
C ARG A 98 15.68 18.58 0.98
N GLU A 99 15.35 18.18 2.20
CA GLU A 99 14.16 17.35 2.43
C GLU A 99 12.89 18.21 2.29
N ILE A 100 11.86 17.68 1.63
CA ILE A 100 10.56 18.32 1.51
C ILE A 100 9.82 18.15 2.85
N CYS A 101 9.33 19.26 3.39
CA CYS A 101 8.56 19.27 4.61
C CYS A 101 7.16 18.67 4.45
N LYS A 102 6.66 18.09 5.54
CA LYS A 102 5.25 17.78 5.75
C LYS A 102 4.53 19.03 6.27
N THR A 103 3.42 19.41 5.64
CA THR A 103 2.42 20.31 6.22
C THR A 103 1.23 19.48 6.70
N ASP A 104 1.29 19.00 7.95
CA ASP A 104 0.10 18.52 8.65
C ASP A 104 -0.68 19.73 9.20
N PRO A 105 -2.01 19.64 9.36
CA PRO A 105 -2.77 20.61 10.14
C PRO A 105 -2.14 20.80 11.53
N GLY A 106 -1.66 22.02 11.82
CA GLY A 106 -1.05 22.37 13.11
C GLY A 106 0.46 22.10 13.23
N LYS A 107 1.13 21.52 12.21
CA LYS A 107 2.60 21.41 12.18
C LYS A 107 3.18 22.35 11.12
N LYS A 108 3.94 23.35 11.56
CA LYS A 108 4.69 24.22 10.66
C LYS A 108 5.94 23.48 10.17
N CYS A 109 6.24 23.57 8.88
CA CYS A 109 7.53 23.17 8.35
C CYS A 109 8.63 23.89 9.14
N ILE A 110 9.48 23.13 9.84
CA ILE A 110 10.70 23.67 10.42
C ILE A 110 11.73 23.75 9.30
N SER A 111 11.64 24.81 8.49
CA SER A 111 12.59 25.14 7.42
C SER A 111 13.85 25.76 8.02
N ALA A 112 14.58 25.00 8.84
CA ALA A 112 15.91 25.40 9.27
C ALA A 112 16.94 24.83 8.30
N ALA A 113 17.90 25.67 7.88
CA ALA A 113 19.08 25.24 7.13
C ALA A 113 19.88 24.15 7.88
N SER A 114 19.69 24.06 9.19
CA SER A 114 20.23 23.04 10.07
C SER A 114 19.16 22.61 11.08
N VAL A 115 18.28 21.68 10.69
CA VAL A 115 17.58 20.89 11.71
C VAL A 115 18.64 20.00 12.35
N ALA A 116 18.81 20.02 13.67
CA ALA A 116 19.83 19.22 14.36
C ALA A 116 19.73 17.74 13.92
N GLY A 117 20.78 17.24 13.27
CA GLY A 117 20.84 15.87 12.72
C GLY A 117 20.43 15.72 11.24
N LEU A 118 20.16 16.80 10.51
CA LEU A 118 19.99 16.81 9.04
C LEU A 118 20.98 17.80 8.43
N ALA A 119 22.04 17.28 7.79
CA ALA A 119 23.10 18.10 7.16
C ALA A 119 22.61 19.05 6.05
N TRP A 120 21.41 18.79 5.54
CA TRP A 120 20.86 19.31 4.29
C TRP A 120 19.72 20.32 4.52
N GLY A 121 19.18 20.40 5.75
CA GLY A 121 18.00 21.20 6.07
C GLY A 121 16.73 20.77 5.32
N ARG A 122 15.66 21.56 5.47
CA ARG A 122 14.35 21.28 4.86
C ARG A 122 13.83 22.44 4.02
N THR A 123 12.93 22.15 3.10
CA THR A 123 12.22 23.15 2.29
C THR A 123 10.71 22.97 2.39
N ASN A 124 9.99 24.09 2.39
CA ASN A 124 8.54 24.12 2.42
C ASN A 124 8.00 24.26 0.99
N LEU A 125 7.23 23.28 0.52
CA LEU A 125 6.55 23.30 -0.77
C LEU A 125 5.02 23.31 -0.61
N ASP A 126 4.50 23.86 0.49
CA ASP A 126 3.06 23.97 0.73
C ASP A 126 2.33 24.79 -0.34
N ILE A 127 3.03 25.64 -1.09
CA ILE A 127 2.47 26.32 -2.27
C ILE A 127 1.95 25.35 -3.34
N LEU A 128 2.44 24.10 -3.34
CA LEU A 128 1.95 23.06 -4.25
C LEU A 128 0.66 22.40 -3.74
N THR A 129 0.38 22.47 -2.44
CA THR A 129 -0.82 21.86 -1.86
C THR A 129 -2.06 22.71 -2.16
N GLY A 130 -3.21 22.07 -2.27
CA GLY A 130 -4.47 22.70 -2.67
C GLY A 130 -4.69 22.75 -4.19
N SER A 131 -3.77 23.37 -4.95
CA SER A 131 -3.95 23.57 -6.40
C SER A 131 -3.33 22.47 -7.27
N TYR A 132 -2.14 21.98 -6.91
CA TYR A 132 -1.38 21.02 -7.72
C TYR A 132 -1.31 19.63 -7.07
N LEU A 133 -1.45 19.57 -5.75
CA LEU A 133 -1.48 18.36 -4.94
C LEU A 133 -2.55 18.46 -3.87
N THR A 134 -3.23 17.36 -3.56
CA THR A 134 -4.14 17.30 -2.40
C THR A 134 -3.39 17.34 -1.07
N ALA A 135 -2.23 16.70 -1.03
CA ALA A 135 -1.25 16.74 0.05
C ALA A 135 0.12 16.32 -0.49
N LEU A 136 1.19 16.74 0.19
CA LEU A 136 2.53 16.22 -0.10
C LEU A 136 2.62 14.74 0.30
N PRO A 137 3.10 13.85 -0.59
CA PRO A 137 3.29 12.44 -0.27
C PRO A 137 4.29 12.24 0.88
N ASN A 138 4.12 11.16 1.63
CA ASN A 138 5.04 10.75 2.70
C ASN A 138 5.60 9.38 2.39
N ASP A 139 6.86 9.13 2.76
CA ASP A 139 7.44 7.80 2.62
C ASP A 139 6.60 6.75 3.35
N PRO A 140 6.24 5.63 2.68
CA PRO A 140 5.31 4.64 3.22
C PRO A 140 5.85 3.90 4.45
N ARG A 141 7.15 4.00 4.76
CA ARG A 141 7.75 3.42 5.97
C ARG A 141 7.58 4.32 7.19
N TYR A 142 7.34 5.62 6.99
CA TYR A 142 7.27 6.62 8.06
C TYR A 142 6.01 7.50 7.91
N PRO A 143 4.79 6.98 8.18
CA PRO A 143 3.53 7.69 7.98
C PRO A 143 3.25 8.89 8.93
N GLY A 144 4.28 9.48 9.54
CA GLY A 144 4.21 10.84 10.11
C GLY A 144 3.72 10.97 11.55
N THR A 145 3.95 9.97 12.41
CA THR A 145 3.62 10.01 13.85
C THR A 145 4.81 9.81 14.80
N SER A 146 6.05 9.77 14.32
CA SER A 146 7.20 9.50 15.20
C SER A 146 7.68 10.76 15.94
N ALA A 147 8.00 10.61 17.22
CA ALA A 147 8.37 11.67 18.15
C ALA A 147 9.79 12.25 17.99
N SER A 148 10.55 11.82 16.98
CA SER A 148 11.86 12.39 16.67
C SER A 148 11.71 13.67 15.83
N VAL A 149 12.58 14.66 16.06
CA VAL A 149 12.63 15.93 15.29
C VAL A 149 12.73 15.68 13.77
N HIS A 150 13.29 14.54 13.37
CA HIS A 150 13.33 14.02 12.00
C HIS A 150 11.97 13.60 11.45
N ALA A 151 11.09 13.06 12.29
CA ALA A 151 9.79 12.49 11.92
C ALA A 151 8.59 13.45 12.12
N GLN A 152 8.80 14.59 12.77
CA GLN A 152 7.70 15.54 13.01
C GLN A 152 7.35 16.37 11.77
N SER A 153 8.23 16.49 10.78
CA SER A 153 7.95 17.25 9.55
C SER A 153 8.73 16.82 8.30
N GLY A 154 9.45 15.69 8.31
CA GLY A 154 10.19 15.21 7.15
C GLY A 154 9.36 14.24 6.30
N SER A 155 9.35 14.41 4.97
CA SER A 155 8.68 13.49 4.05
C SER A 155 9.55 12.31 3.59
N TYR A 156 10.87 12.35 3.87
CA TYR A 156 11.91 11.47 3.30
C TYR A 156 12.08 11.56 1.77
N TYR A 157 11.42 12.55 1.15
CA TYR A 157 11.69 12.97 -0.22
C TYR A 157 12.56 14.21 -0.23
N PHE A 158 13.53 14.23 -1.12
CA PHE A 158 14.54 15.25 -1.21
C PHE A 158 14.55 15.88 -2.60
N ILE A 159 14.85 17.17 -2.65
CA ILE A 159 14.76 17.95 -3.87
C ILE A 159 15.94 18.90 -4.03
N TYR A 160 16.37 19.05 -5.27
CA TYR A 160 17.27 20.11 -5.72
C TYR A 160 17.04 20.41 -7.20
N GLN A 161 17.54 21.54 -7.67
CA GLN A 161 17.60 21.87 -9.09
C GLN A 161 19.05 21.94 -9.57
N SER A 162 19.30 21.52 -10.81
CA SER A 162 20.56 21.76 -11.51
C SER A 162 20.69 23.25 -11.86
N THR A 163 21.91 23.71 -12.14
CA THR A 163 22.16 25.05 -12.68
C THR A 163 21.45 25.29 -14.02
N GLY A 164 21.13 24.21 -14.76
CA GLY A 164 20.34 24.25 -15.98
C GLY A 164 18.82 24.23 -15.79
N GLY A 165 18.31 24.45 -14.57
CA GLY A 165 16.86 24.52 -14.29
C GLY A 165 16.12 23.18 -14.23
N ARG A 166 16.86 22.07 -14.34
CA ARG A 166 16.29 20.71 -14.21
C ARG A 166 16.06 20.36 -12.75
N VAL A 167 14.86 19.91 -12.40
CA VAL A 167 14.50 19.56 -11.02
C VAL A 167 14.68 18.07 -10.82
N THR A 168 15.33 17.69 -9.72
CA THR A 168 15.50 16.30 -9.30
C THR A 168 14.81 16.08 -7.97
N VAL A 169 13.97 15.04 -7.92
CA VAL A 169 13.33 14.56 -6.70
C VAL A 169 13.81 13.13 -6.44
N THR A 170 14.28 12.87 -5.22
CA THR A 170 14.84 11.57 -4.81
C THR A 170 14.25 11.09 -3.48
N SER A 171 14.19 9.79 -3.28
CA SER A 171 13.78 9.17 -2.01
C SER A 171 15.01 8.64 -1.27
N SER A 172 15.16 8.98 0.01
CA SER A 172 16.20 8.40 0.87
C SER A 172 15.79 7.07 1.52
N GLY A 173 14.49 6.75 1.47
CA GLY A 173 13.91 5.56 2.09
C GLY A 173 13.94 4.30 1.22
N ALA A 174 14.53 4.35 0.02
CA ALA A 174 14.53 3.23 -0.91
C ALA A 174 15.15 1.97 -0.28
N GLU A 175 14.46 0.84 -0.44
CA GLU A 175 14.81 -0.43 0.20
C GLU A 175 15.49 -1.38 -0.79
N LEU A 176 16.15 -2.42 -0.27
CA LEU A 176 16.83 -3.45 -1.07
C LEU A 176 17.97 -2.91 -1.95
N GLY A 177 18.62 -1.82 -1.54
CA GLY A 177 19.71 -1.19 -2.30
C GLY A 177 19.26 -0.46 -3.56
N ALA A 178 17.95 -0.26 -3.75
CA ALA A 178 17.44 0.54 -4.86
C ALA A 178 17.76 2.03 -4.66
N SER A 179 17.94 2.74 -5.78
CA SER A 179 17.97 4.19 -5.82
C SER A 179 16.75 4.68 -6.60
N ILE A 180 15.94 5.55 -5.99
CA ILE A 180 14.71 6.08 -6.59
C ILE A 180 14.86 7.59 -6.72
N SER A 181 15.08 8.04 -7.94
CA SER A 181 15.21 9.46 -8.28
C SER A 181 14.61 9.71 -9.66
N VAL A 182 14.00 10.87 -9.85
CA VAL A 182 13.48 11.33 -11.14
C VAL A 182 13.96 12.76 -11.36
N THR A 183 14.40 13.04 -12.58
CA THR A 183 14.84 14.37 -13.02
C THR A 183 14.07 14.75 -14.28
N ARG A 184 13.63 16.01 -14.37
CA ARG A 184 13.12 16.60 -15.60
C ARG A 184 13.80 17.92 -15.89
#